data_AF-A0A3E3EG12-F1
#
_entry.id   AF-A0A3E3EG12-F1
#
_cell.length_a   1.000
_cell.length_b   1.000
_cell.length_c   1.000
_cell.angle_alpha   90.00
_cell.angle_beta   90.00
_cell.angle_gamma   90.00
#
_symmetry.space_group_name_H-M   'P 1'
#
loop_
_entity.id
_entity.type
_entity.pdbx_description
1 polymer ?
#
loop_
_entity_poly.entity_id
_entity_poly.type
_entity_poly.pdbx_seq_one_letter_code
_entity_poly.pdbx_strand_id
1 'polypeptide(L)'
;MKKLLIICLVLLTGCTNANAKVNKIEHQDIFDQVQLSDYQNVMIVAHPDDETIWGGMHLLKDKYLVVCLTNGDNEIRSKEFKEVMKKTQNTGLILNYPDKTNGKRDNWKSSYQKIEDDLNYLLSKQHFNLVVTHNPKGEYGHQHHKMTSAIVTSIAKDLAITNNLKYFGLYYRKTNPILPMKPTFDDDLTKQKLELADCYSSQKKVCHNLGHMFPYENWISYDGWH
;
A
#
# COMPACT_ATOMS: atom_id res chain seq x y z
N MET A 1 66.52 12.43 35.58
CA MET A 1 65.16 12.90 35.20
C MET A 1 64.65 11.97 34.11
N LYS A 2 63.61 11.18 34.39
CA LYS A 2 63.09 10.12 33.51
C LYS A 2 62.33 10.75 32.32
N LYS A 3 62.69 10.39 31.09
CA LYS A 3 61.94 10.74 29.88
C LYS A 3 60.65 9.91 29.85
N LEU A 4 59.51 10.57 29.93
CA LEU A 4 58.19 9.95 29.81
C LEU A 4 57.85 9.85 28.32
N LEU A 5 57.85 8.63 27.77
CA LEU A 5 57.39 8.36 26.41
C LEU A 5 55.86 8.24 26.45
N ILE A 6 55.15 9.26 25.96
CA ILE A 6 53.69 9.19 25.79
C ILE A 6 53.44 8.53 24.44
N ILE A 7 53.06 7.24 24.47
CA ILE A 7 52.57 6.52 23.30
C ILE A 7 51.08 6.85 23.17
N CYS A 8 50.74 7.73 22.23
CA CYS A 8 49.36 7.95 21.82
C CYS A 8 48.87 6.72 21.06
N LEU A 9 48.08 5.87 21.73
CA LEU A 9 47.37 4.77 21.11
C LEU A 9 46.18 5.35 20.33
N VAL A 10 46.35 5.58 19.03
CA VAL A 10 45.23 5.94 18.15
C VAL A 10 44.37 4.68 17.98
N LEU A 11 43.26 4.61 18.71
CA LEU A 11 42.20 3.64 18.48
C LEU A 11 41.53 4.00 17.16
N LEU A 12 42.01 3.39 16.06
CA LEU A 12 41.26 3.29 14.82
C LEU A 12 40.05 2.40 15.07
N THR A 13 38.95 3.00 15.52
CA THR A 13 37.64 2.35 15.45
C THR A 13 37.31 2.20 13.98
N GLY A 14 37.59 1.02 13.43
CA GLY A 14 37.13 0.65 12.11
C GLY A 14 35.61 0.73 12.11
N CYS A 15 35.07 1.76 11.46
CA CYS A 15 33.70 1.71 10.97
C CYS A 15 33.62 0.50 10.08
N THR A 16 33.01 -0.58 10.56
CA THR A 16 32.64 -1.68 9.69
C THR A 16 31.66 -1.08 8.69
N ASN A 17 32.13 -0.89 7.46
CA ASN A 17 31.25 -0.76 6.31
C ASN A 17 30.45 -2.06 6.26
N ALA A 18 29.30 -2.06 6.91
CA ALA A 18 28.24 -2.97 6.55
C ALA A 18 28.03 -2.72 5.07
N ASN A 19 28.48 -3.65 4.24
CA ASN A 19 28.07 -3.72 2.85
C ASN A 19 26.55 -3.92 2.87
N ALA A 20 25.82 -2.81 2.97
CA ALA A 20 24.43 -2.79 2.57
C ALA A 20 24.46 -3.20 1.11
N LYS A 21 24.15 -4.47 0.83
CA LYS A 21 23.69 -4.84 -0.50
C LYS A 21 22.54 -3.88 -0.79
N VAL A 22 22.80 -2.88 -1.61
CA VAL A 22 21.73 -2.09 -2.20
C VAL A 22 21.02 -3.09 -3.10
N ASN A 23 19.96 -3.70 -2.57
CA ASN A 23 19.10 -4.56 -3.38
C ASN A 23 18.58 -3.70 -4.54
N LYS A 24 18.62 -4.26 -5.75
CA LYS A 24 18.10 -3.59 -6.93
C LYS A 24 16.61 -3.34 -6.70
N ILE A 25 16.22 -2.07 -6.68
CA ILE A 25 14.82 -1.65 -6.67
C ILE A 25 14.26 -1.95 -8.06
N GLU A 26 13.27 -2.83 -8.14
CA GLU A 26 12.78 -3.40 -9.39
C GLU A 26 12.06 -2.34 -10.23
N HIS A 27 11.27 -1.48 -9.57
CA HIS A 27 10.47 -0.44 -10.22
C HIS A 27 10.92 0.99 -9.87
N GLN A 28 12.23 1.20 -9.68
CA GLN A 28 12.76 2.53 -9.35
C GLN A 28 12.34 3.60 -10.38
N ASP A 29 12.34 3.23 -11.66
CA ASP A 29 11.92 4.08 -12.77
C ASP A 29 10.46 4.51 -12.70
N ILE A 30 9.58 3.73 -12.04
CA ILE A 30 8.19 4.12 -11.78
C ILE A 30 8.13 5.14 -10.65
N PHE A 31 8.90 4.95 -9.58
CA PHE A 31 8.94 5.91 -8.46
C PHE A 31 9.54 7.25 -8.89
N ASP A 32 10.55 7.23 -9.75
CA ASP A 32 11.24 8.44 -10.23
C ASP A 32 10.38 9.30 -11.18
N GLN A 33 9.19 8.82 -11.61
CA GLN A 33 8.23 9.60 -12.39
C GLN A 33 7.49 10.65 -11.56
N VAL A 34 7.57 10.59 -10.23
CA VAL A 34 6.85 11.49 -9.33
C VAL A 34 7.78 12.11 -8.30
N GLN A 35 7.51 13.36 -7.95
CA GLN A 35 8.16 14.02 -6.83
C GLN A 35 7.47 13.56 -5.53
N LEU A 36 8.04 12.56 -4.84
CA LEU A 36 7.42 11.95 -3.64
C LEU A 36 7.08 12.98 -2.54
N SER A 37 7.86 14.07 -2.43
CA SER A 37 7.61 15.14 -1.46
C SER A 37 6.28 15.88 -1.64
N ASP A 38 5.62 15.74 -2.80
CA ASP A 38 4.34 16.39 -3.10
C ASP A 38 3.14 15.70 -2.45
N TYR A 39 3.38 14.59 -1.75
CA TYR A 39 2.34 13.75 -1.15
C TYR A 39 2.58 13.60 0.35
N GLN A 40 1.52 13.81 1.12
CA GLN A 40 1.50 13.57 2.56
C GLN A 40 0.86 12.24 2.92
N ASN A 41 0.08 11.65 2.01
CA ASN A 41 -0.62 10.40 2.21
C ASN A 41 -0.25 9.40 1.11
N VAL A 42 -0.07 8.14 1.48
CA VAL A 42 0.15 7.04 0.54
C VAL A 42 -0.82 5.89 0.82
N MET A 43 -1.40 5.33 -0.25
CA MET A 43 -2.25 4.15 -0.18
C MET A 43 -1.61 3.02 -0.99
N ILE A 44 -1.31 1.89 -0.34
CA ILE A 44 -0.62 0.75 -0.95
C ILE A 44 -1.59 -0.43 -1.04
N VAL A 45 -1.91 -0.83 -2.27
CA VAL A 45 -2.89 -1.88 -2.58
C VAL A 45 -2.30 -3.00 -3.44
N ALA A 46 -2.87 -4.19 -3.34
CA ALA A 46 -2.41 -5.34 -4.12
C ALA A 46 -2.86 -5.25 -5.58
N HIS A 47 -4.11 -4.87 -5.84
CA HIS A 47 -4.74 -4.99 -7.16
C HIS A 47 -5.46 -3.70 -7.61
N PRO A 48 -5.58 -3.49 -8.94
CA PRO A 48 -6.42 -2.43 -9.50
C PRO A 48 -7.91 -2.64 -9.19
N ASP A 49 -8.47 -1.88 -8.25
CA ASP A 49 -9.86 -1.88 -7.76
C ASP A 49 -9.91 -1.78 -6.23
N ASP A 50 -8.91 -2.33 -5.55
CA ASP A 50 -8.81 -2.34 -4.10
C ASP A 50 -8.85 -0.92 -3.50
N GLU A 51 -8.17 0.04 -4.13
CA GLU A 51 -8.13 1.44 -3.69
C GLU A 51 -9.52 2.07 -3.73
N THR A 52 -10.33 1.68 -4.72
CA THR A 52 -11.71 2.13 -4.84
C THR A 52 -12.62 1.42 -3.87
N ILE A 53 -12.52 0.08 -3.77
CA ILE A 53 -13.39 -0.75 -2.93
C ILE A 53 -13.23 -0.38 -1.45
N TRP A 54 -12.00 -0.15 -0.98
CA TRP A 54 -11.69 0.03 0.44
C TRP A 54 -11.34 1.46 0.84
N GLY A 55 -11.10 2.36 -0.12
CA GLY A 55 -10.68 3.73 0.14
C GLY A 55 -11.20 4.78 -0.84
N GLY A 56 -12.13 4.44 -1.73
CA GLY A 56 -12.59 5.32 -2.80
C GLY A 56 -13.17 6.64 -2.30
N MET A 57 -13.87 6.64 -1.16
CA MET A 57 -14.40 7.89 -0.58
C MET A 57 -13.27 8.76 0.01
N HIS A 58 -12.24 8.16 0.59
CA HIS A 58 -11.03 8.89 0.97
C HIS A 58 -10.30 9.50 -0.24
N LEU A 59 -10.21 8.78 -1.35
CA LEU A 59 -9.60 9.30 -2.59
C LEU A 59 -10.39 10.47 -3.19
N LEU A 60 -11.71 10.50 -3.03
CA LEU A 60 -12.54 11.63 -3.46
C LEU A 60 -12.31 12.91 -2.63
N LYS A 61 -11.78 12.78 -1.42
CA LYS A 61 -11.66 13.89 -0.45
C LYS A 61 -10.26 14.44 -0.31
N ASP A 62 -9.28 13.54 -0.25
CA ASP A 62 -7.90 13.90 0.07
C ASP A 62 -6.95 13.48 -1.05
N LYS A 63 -5.79 14.14 -1.10
CA LYS A 63 -4.72 13.83 -2.04
C LYS A 63 -3.88 12.65 -1.53
N TYR A 64 -3.71 11.64 -2.36
CA TYR A 64 -2.89 10.45 -2.13
C TYR A 64 -1.94 10.21 -3.30
N LEU A 65 -0.78 9.63 -2.96
CA LEU A 65 -0.05 8.76 -3.85
C LEU A 65 -0.62 7.34 -3.68
N VAL A 66 -1.14 6.74 -4.75
CA VAL A 66 -1.67 5.36 -4.70
C VAL A 66 -0.67 4.43 -5.38
N VAL A 67 -0.21 3.40 -4.69
CA VAL A 67 0.71 2.39 -5.23
C VAL A 67 -0.01 1.06 -5.33
N CYS A 68 -0.23 0.59 -6.55
CA CYS A 68 -0.82 -0.71 -6.85
C CYS A 68 0.29 -1.69 -7.24
N LEU A 69 0.41 -2.81 -6.53
CA LEU A 69 1.54 -3.74 -6.68
C LEU A 69 1.52 -4.57 -7.95
N THR A 70 0.34 -4.83 -8.54
CA THR A 70 0.21 -5.78 -9.65
C THR A 70 -0.47 -5.17 -10.87
N ASN A 71 -0.44 -5.93 -11.98
CA ASN A 71 -1.20 -5.66 -13.20
C ASN A 71 -0.78 -4.39 -13.96
N GLY A 72 0.45 -3.90 -13.77
CA GLY A 72 1.00 -2.80 -14.56
C GLY A 72 1.07 -3.11 -16.07
N ASP A 73 1.35 -4.37 -16.43
CA ASP A 73 1.36 -4.90 -17.81
C ASP A 73 -0.01 -5.30 -18.34
N ASN A 74 -1.02 -5.39 -17.47
CA ASN A 74 -2.38 -5.68 -17.89
C ASN A 74 -3.02 -4.41 -18.43
N GLU A 75 -3.02 -4.27 -19.75
CA GLU A 75 -3.50 -3.05 -20.44
C GLU A 75 -4.88 -2.59 -19.99
N ILE A 76 -5.81 -3.53 -19.77
CA ILE A 76 -7.19 -3.21 -19.37
C ILE A 76 -7.19 -2.71 -17.92
N ARG A 77 -6.69 -3.52 -16.98
CA ARG A 77 -6.75 -3.17 -15.55
C ARG A 77 -5.92 -1.92 -15.22
N SER A 78 -4.78 -1.75 -15.88
CA SER A 78 -3.93 -0.55 -15.75
C SER A 78 -4.65 0.72 -16.25
N LYS A 79 -5.41 0.63 -17.34
CA LYS A 79 -6.24 1.75 -17.83
C LYS A 79 -7.35 2.10 -16.86
N GLU A 80 -8.05 1.11 -16.34
CA GLU A 80 -9.16 1.30 -15.40
C GLU A 80 -8.67 1.98 -14.10
N PHE A 81 -7.53 1.52 -13.57
CA PHE A 81 -6.87 2.17 -12.43
C PHE A 81 -6.52 3.63 -12.68
N LYS A 82 -5.87 3.91 -13.82
CA LYS A 82 -5.48 5.28 -14.19
C LYS A 82 -6.69 6.20 -14.37
N GLU A 83 -7.82 5.67 -14.85
CA GLU A 83 -9.07 6.44 -14.96
C GLU A 83 -9.63 6.84 -13.60
N VAL A 84 -9.58 5.95 -12.60
CA VAL A 84 -9.96 6.30 -11.21
C VAL A 84 -9.02 7.36 -10.63
N MET A 85 -7.71 7.21 -10.82
CA MET A 85 -6.74 8.21 -10.36
C MET A 85 -7.02 9.58 -10.98
N LYS A 86 -7.31 9.63 -12.28
CA LYS A 86 -7.70 10.85 -12.98
C LYS A 86 -8.99 11.46 -12.42
N LYS A 87 -10.04 10.65 -12.20
CA LYS A 87 -11.34 11.12 -11.68
C LYS A 87 -11.23 11.66 -10.25
N THR A 88 -10.39 11.04 -9.44
CA THR A 88 -10.16 11.45 -8.04
C THR A 88 -9.06 12.52 -7.92
N GLN A 89 -8.44 12.92 -9.04
CA GLN A 89 -7.33 13.88 -9.08
C GLN A 89 -6.13 13.46 -8.22
N ASN A 90 -5.92 12.15 -8.11
CA ASN A 90 -4.80 11.52 -7.43
C ASN A 90 -3.76 11.01 -8.41
N THR A 91 -2.59 10.66 -7.89
CA THR A 91 -1.51 10.06 -8.68
C THR A 91 -1.39 8.60 -8.32
N GLY A 92 -1.46 7.73 -9.34
CA GLY A 92 -1.31 6.30 -9.18
C GLY A 92 -0.02 5.79 -9.82
N LEU A 93 0.75 5.03 -9.07
CA LEU A 93 1.86 4.21 -9.55
C LEU A 93 1.39 2.76 -9.58
N ILE A 94 1.40 2.15 -10.76
CA ILE A 94 1.03 0.74 -10.91
C ILE A 94 2.29 -0.06 -11.28
N LEU A 95 2.68 -0.97 -10.39
CA LEU A 95 3.84 -1.83 -10.56
C LEU A 95 3.45 -3.10 -11.32
N ASN A 96 4.44 -3.92 -11.66
CA ASN A 96 4.22 -5.11 -12.46
C ASN A 96 4.58 -6.43 -11.78
N TYR A 97 4.28 -6.57 -10.48
CA TYR A 97 4.39 -7.87 -9.82
C TYR A 97 3.26 -8.82 -10.28
N PRO A 98 3.52 -10.14 -10.29
CA PRO A 98 2.57 -11.10 -10.83
C PRO A 98 1.31 -11.18 -9.96
N ASP A 99 0.15 -10.95 -10.57
CA ASP A 99 -1.14 -11.31 -9.96
C ASP A 99 -1.43 -12.81 -10.11
N LYS A 100 -1.15 -13.34 -11.30
CA LYS A 100 -1.30 -14.76 -11.63
C LYS A 100 -0.08 -15.29 -12.36
N THR A 101 0.27 -16.54 -12.05
CA THR A 101 1.27 -17.33 -12.76
C THR A 101 0.61 -18.63 -13.23
N ASN A 102 0.71 -18.94 -14.53
CA ASN A 102 0.08 -20.11 -15.15
C ASN A 102 -1.44 -20.19 -14.85
N GLY A 103 -2.14 -19.06 -14.91
CA GLY A 103 -3.59 -18.95 -14.71
C GLY A 103 -4.06 -19.08 -13.25
N LYS A 104 -3.15 -19.31 -12.30
CA LYS A 104 -3.44 -19.37 -10.85
C LYS A 104 -2.90 -18.14 -10.16
N ARG A 105 -3.53 -17.73 -9.06
CA ARG A 105 -3.01 -16.66 -8.22
C ARG A 105 -1.55 -16.96 -7.83
N ASP A 106 -0.68 -15.98 -8.03
CA ASP A 106 0.72 -16.12 -7.66
C ASP A 106 0.85 -16.23 -6.12
N ASN A 107 1.94 -16.82 -5.62
CA ASN A 107 2.16 -16.91 -4.17
C ASN A 107 3.22 -15.91 -3.68
N TRP A 108 3.70 -15.05 -4.58
CA TRP A 108 4.78 -14.08 -4.44
C TRP A 108 6.09 -14.66 -3.90
N LYS A 109 6.29 -15.98 -3.88
CA LYS A 109 7.51 -16.56 -3.30
C LYS A 109 8.79 -16.01 -3.94
N SER A 110 8.79 -15.77 -5.25
CA SER A 110 9.93 -15.21 -5.99
C SER A 110 9.97 -13.68 -6.00
N SER A 111 8.86 -13.02 -5.65
CA SER A 111 8.70 -11.56 -5.75
C SER A 111 8.64 -10.86 -4.40
N TYR A 112 8.44 -11.60 -3.30
CA TYR A 112 8.18 -11.05 -1.96
C TYR A 112 9.27 -10.09 -1.52
N GLN A 113 10.54 -10.51 -1.59
CA GLN A 113 11.66 -9.65 -1.20
C GLN A 113 11.74 -8.39 -2.08
N LYS A 114 11.44 -8.52 -3.37
CA LYS A 114 11.47 -7.37 -4.29
C LYS A 114 10.36 -6.37 -3.98
N ILE A 115 9.15 -6.88 -3.69
CA ILE A 115 8.02 -6.04 -3.26
C ILE A 115 8.40 -5.29 -1.98
N GLU A 116 8.99 -5.99 -1.02
CA GLU A 116 9.48 -5.40 0.22
C GLU A 116 10.56 -4.34 -0.03
N ASP A 117 11.55 -4.63 -0.87
CA ASP A 117 12.61 -3.70 -1.23
C ASP A 117 12.06 -2.43 -1.90
N ASP A 118 11.12 -2.57 -2.85
CA ASP A 118 10.47 -1.44 -3.54
C ASP A 118 9.62 -0.58 -2.59
N LEU A 119 8.82 -1.21 -1.73
CA LEU A 119 8.01 -0.49 -0.74
C LEU A 119 8.86 0.15 0.35
N ASN A 120 9.95 -0.49 0.77
CA ASN A 120 10.88 0.10 1.73
C ASN A 120 11.63 1.28 1.12
N TYR A 121 12.02 1.21 -0.16
CA TYR A 121 12.56 2.34 -0.90
C TYR A 121 11.58 3.52 -0.90
N LEU A 122 10.33 3.29 -1.30
CA LEU A 122 9.29 4.32 -1.32
C LEU A 122 9.08 4.96 0.07
N LEU A 123 8.87 4.14 1.10
CA LEU A 123 8.53 4.62 2.44
C LEU A 123 9.70 5.24 3.20
N SER A 124 10.95 4.90 2.86
CA SER A 124 12.15 5.53 3.44
C SER A 124 12.51 6.86 2.77
N LYS A 125 12.02 7.13 1.55
CA LYS A 125 12.34 8.35 0.79
C LYS A 125 11.45 9.54 1.10
N GLN A 126 10.29 9.32 1.70
CA GLN A 126 9.33 10.37 2.02
C GLN A 126 8.66 10.08 3.36
N HIS A 127 8.53 11.11 4.18
CA HIS A 127 7.74 11.03 5.41
C HIS A 127 6.26 11.25 5.08
N PHE A 128 5.49 10.16 5.04
CA PHE A 128 4.04 10.21 4.90
C PHE A 128 3.38 10.40 6.27
N ASN A 129 2.47 11.37 6.38
CA ASN A 129 1.63 11.55 7.56
C ASN A 129 0.64 10.41 7.72
N LEU A 130 0.26 9.77 6.62
CA LEU A 130 -0.65 8.64 6.59
C LEU A 130 -0.20 7.61 5.55
N VAL A 131 0.01 6.37 6.02
CA VAL A 131 0.23 5.18 5.20
C VAL A 131 -1.02 4.30 5.36
N VAL A 132 -1.65 3.93 4.25
CA VAL A 132 -2.85 3.09 4.25
C VAL A 132 -2.59 1.83 3.46
N THR A 133 -3.01 0.68 3.98
CA THR A 133 -2.91 -0.59 3.26
C THR A 133 -3.99 -1.58 3.68
N HIS A 134 -3.95 -2.79 3.11
CA HIS A 134 -4.82 -3.89 3.49
C HIS A 134 -4.68 -4.25 4.97
N ASN A 135 -5.76 -4.72 5.59
CA ASN A 135 -5.68 -5.24 6.94
C ASN A 135 -5.06 -6.64 7.01
N PRO A 136 -4.55 -7.05 8.18
CA PRO A 136 -3.95 -8.36 8.36
C PRO A 136 -4.86 -9.58 8.09
N LYS A 137 -6.19 -9.40 8.02
CA LYS A 137 -7.12 -10.47 7.60
C LYS A 137 -7.24 -10.58 6.07
N GLY A 138 -6.72 -9.62 5.31
CA GLY A 138 -6.82 -9.55 3.84
C GLY A 138 -8.25 -9.35 3.36
N GLU A 139 -9.01 -8.56 4.12
CA GLU A 139 -10.42 -8.25 3.91
C GLU A 139 -11.29 -9.51 3.85
N TYR A 140 -11.65 -10.00 2.67
CA TYR A 140 -12.39 -11.25 2.52
C TYR A 140 -11.48 -12.50 2.54
N GLY A 141 -10.26 -12.36 3.08
CA GLY A 141 -9.29 -13.44 3.24
C GLY A 141 -8.30 -13.59 2.08
N HIS A 142 -8.16 -12.57 1.23
CA HIS A 142 -7.32 -12.64 0.04
C HIS A 142 -5.83 -12.71 0.37
N GLN A 143 -5.09 -13.61 -0.30
CA GLN A 143 -3.70 -13.90 0.06
C GLN A 143 -2.75 -12.74 -0.25
N HIS A 144 -2.91 -12.08 -1.41
CA HIS A 144 -2.07 -10.92 -1.76
C HIS A 144 -2.32 -9.74 -0.81
N HIS A 145 -3.55 -9.58 -0.31
CA HIS A 145 -3.87 -8.51 0.64
C HIS A 145 -3.16 -8.76 1.97
N LYS A 146 -3.17 -10.01 2.45
CA LYS A 146 -2.43 -10.41 3.66
C LYS A 146 -0.92 -10.19 3.51
N MET A 147 -0.35 -10.57 2.36
CA MET A 147 1.08 -10.37 2.10
C MET A 147 1.42 -8.88 2.00
N THR A 148 0.62 -8.09 1.30
CA THR A 148 0.79 -6.62 1.22
C THR A 148 0.73 -5.99 2.61
N SER A 149 -0.29 -6.35 3.39
CA SER A 149 -0.44 -5.92 4.78
C SER A 149 0.79 -6.27 5.62
N ALA A 150 1.27 -7.52 5.54
CA ALA A 150 2.43 -7.97 6.30
C ALA A 150 3.71 -7.22 5.93
N ILE A 151 3.97 -7.01 4.62
CA ILE A 151 5.14 -6.28 4.13
C ILE A 151 5.11 -4.83 4.62
N VAL A 152 4.01 -4.10 4.36
CA VAL A 152 3.89 -2.70 4.77
C VAL A 152 3.97 -2.54 6.29
N THR A 153 3.36 -3.46 7.04
CA THR A 153 3.43 -3.45 8.52
C THR A 153 4.86 -3.67 9.01
N SER A 154 5.62 -4.59 8.40
CA SER A 154 7.02 -4.83 8.77
C SER A 154 7.86 -3.59 8.52
N ILE A 155 7.77 -3.01 7.32
CA ILE A 155 8.49 -1.79 6.97
C ILE A 155 8.12 -0.64 7.90
N ALA A 156 6.83 -0.47 8.22
CA ALA A 156 6.39 0.58 9.13
C ALA A 156 6.97 0.44 10.55
N LYS A 157 7.15 -0.80 11.03
CA LYS A 157 7.83 -1.07 12.30
C LYS A 157 9.31 -0.74 12.23
N ASP A 158 9.98 -1.17 11.17
CA ASP A 158 11.42 -0.97 11.00
C ASP A 158 11.78 0.52 10.84
N LEU A 159 10.91 1.29 10.20
CA LEU A 159 11.04 2.74 10.05
C LEU A 159 10.46 3.53 11.25
N ALA A 160 9.89 2.86 12.26
CA ALA A 160 9.23 3.47 13.41
C ALA A 160 8.10 4.47 13.05
N ILE A 161 7.33 4.19 12.00
CA ILE A 161 6.21 4.99 11.50
C ILE A 161 4.84 4.33 11.72
N THR A 162 4.73 3.37 12.65
CA THR A 162 3.48 2.66 12.94
C THR A 162 2.33 3.59 13.36
N ASN A 163 2.65 4.73 13.97
CA ASN A 163 1.66 5.76 14.32
C ASN A 163 0.98 6.40 13.09
N ASN A 164 1.63 6.34 11.92
CA ASN A 164 1.11 6.83 10.65
C ASN A 164 0.39 5.73 9.86
N LEU A 165 0.46 4.47 10.30
CA LEU A 165 -0.12 3.33 9.59
C LEU A 165 -1.59 3.12 9.96
N LYS A 166 -2.44 3.04 8.93
CA LYS A 166 -3.82 2.57 9.02
C LYS A 166 -4.06 1.42 8.05
N TYR A 167 -5.01 0.57 8.42
CA TYR A 167 -5.49 -0.55 7.64
C TYR A 167 -6.90 -0.29 7.13
N PHE A 168 -7.24 -0.84 5.98
CA PHE A 168 -8.62 -0.96 5.54
C PHE A 168 -9.50 -1.64 6.58
N GLY A 169 -10.78 -1.26 6.63
CA GLY A 169 -11.72 -1.76 7.62
C GLY A 169 -12.00 -3.26 7.53
N LEU A 170 -12.67 -3.80 8.54
CA LEU A 170 -13.07 -5.22 8.56
C LEU A 170 -14.08 -5.54 7.45
N TYR A 171 -13.90 -6.70 6.82
CA TYR A 171 -14.89 -7.27 5.91
C TYR A 171 -15.99 -8.00 6.68
N TYR A 172 -17.22 -7.80 6.23
CA TYR A 172 -18.39 -8.56 6.66
C TYR A 172 -19.08 -9.19 5.45
N ARG A 173 -19.51 -10.44 5.61
CA ARG A 173 -20.22 -11.16 4.55
C ARG A 173 -21.58 -10.53 4.31
N LYS A 174 -22.04 -10.53 3.05
CA LYS A 174 -23.37 -10.04 2.66
C LYS A 174 -24.53 -10.74 3.38
N THR A 175 -24.32 -11.98 3.83
CA THR A 175 -25.29 -12.77 4.60
C THR A 175 -25.38 -12.35 6.07
N ASN A 176 -24.53 -11.45 6.55
CA ASN A 176 -24.60 -10.97 7.92
C ASN A 176 -25.83 -10.08 8.08
N PRO A 177 -26.78 -10.42 8.97
CA PRO A 177 -28.06 -9.71 9.07
C PRO A 177 -27.91 -8.30 9.64
N ILE A 178 -26.82 -8.03 10.36
CA ILE A 178 -26.49 -6.74 10.95
C ILE A 178 -25.00 -6.51 10.74
N LEU A 179 -24.67 -5.43 10.03
CA LEU A 179 -23.29 -4.95 9.96
C LEU A 179 -23.03 -4.10 11.20
N PRO A 180 -22.02 -4.40 12.03
CA PRO A 180 -21.74 -3.66 13.26
C PRO A 180 -21.09 -2.30 13.00
N MET A 181 -20.97 -1.90 11.73
CA MET A 181 -20.33 -0.68 11.28
C MET A 181 -21.37 0.37 10.95
N LYS A 182 -21.03 1.64 11.15
CA LYS A 182 -21.76 2.77 10.58
C LYS A 182 -21.12 3.16 9.25
N PRO A 183 -21.90 3.65 8.27
CA PRO A 183 -21.33 4.29 7.10
C PRO A 183 -20.32 5.37 7.50
N THR A 184 -19.18 5.41 6.83
CA THR A 184 -18.06 6.29 7.18
C THR A 184 -18.33 7.73 6.72
N PHE A 185 -19.01 7.88 5.59
CA PHE A 185 -19.37 9.15 4.99
C PHE A 185 -20.84 9.16 4.59
N ASP A 186 -21.30 10.29 4.06
CA ASP A 186 -22.68 10.46 3.59
C ASP A 186 -23.00 9.65 2.32
N ASP A 187 -24.30 9.61 2.00
CA ASP A 187 -24.82 8.86 0.86
C ASP A 187 -24.39 9.45 -0.49
N ASP A 188 -24.09 10.76 -0.57
CA ASP A 188 -23.64 11.39 -1.81
C ASP A 188 -22.24 10.94 -2.18
N LEU A 189 -21.32 10.94 -1.21
CA LEU A 189 -19.97 10.42 -1.41
C LEU A 189 -19.97 8.92 -1.70
N THR A 190 -20.88 8.18 -1.07
CA THR A 190 -21.10 6.75 -1.38
C THR A 190 -21.56 6.56 -2.84
N LYS A 191 -22.43 7.44 -3.34
CA LYS A 191 -22.86 7.43 -4.75
C LYS A 191 -21.71 7.76 -5.70
N GLN A 192 -20.90 8.78 -5.41
CA GLN A 192 -19.71 9.10 -6.19
C GLN A 192 -18.72 7.93 -6.23
N LYS A 193 -18.54 7.21 -5.11
CA LYS A 193 -17.74 5.97 -5.07
C LYS A 193 -18.27 4.88 -5.99
N LEU A 194 -19.59 4.74 -6.15
CA LEU A 194 -20.16 3.78 -7.11
C LEU A 194 -19.76 4.13 -8.54
N GLU A 195 -19.71 5.42 -8.90
CA GLU A 195 -19.24 5.87 -10.22
C GLU A 195 -17.74 5.59 -10.44
N LEU A 196 -16.92 5.65 -9.38
CA LEU A 196 -15.52 5.19 -9.46
C LEU A 196 -15.46 3.68 -9.73
N ALA A 197 -16.28 2.88 -9.04
CA ALA A 197 -16.29 1.43 -9.22
C ALA A 197 -16.73 1.02 -10.64
N ASP A 198 -17.58 1.81 -11.31
CA ASP A 198 -17.97 1.59 -12.70
C ASP A 198 -16.81 1.75 -13.71
N CYS A 199 -15.72 2.41 -13.30
CA CYS A 199 -14.49 2.48 -14.13
C CYS A 199 -13.83 1.10 -14.28
N TYR A 200 -14.03 0.19 -13.32
CA TYR A 200 -13.52 -1.18 -13.37
C TYR A 200 -14.48 -2.12 -14.08
N SER A 201 -14.73 -1.86 -15.37
CA SER A 201 -15.61 -2.69 -16.20
C SER A 201 -15.18 -4.15 -16.24
N SER A 202 -13.87 -4.43 -16.27
CA SER A 202 -13.29 -5.77 -16.22
C SER A 202 -13.53 -6.48 -14.88
N GLN A 203 -13.73 -5.72 -13.80
CA GLN A 203 -13.96 -6.22 -12.43
C GLN A 203 -15.40 -5.98 -11.94
N LYS A 204 -16.35 -5.69 -12.84
CA LYS A 204 -17.76 -5.43 -12.48
C LYS A 204 -18.36 -6.45 -11.52
N LYS A 205 -18.03 -7.74 -11.69
CA LYS A 205 -18.49 -8.81 -10.79
C LYS A 205 -17.91 -8.68 -9.38
N VAL A 206 -16.64 -8.32 -9.26
CA VAL A 206 -15.95 -8.09 -7.97
C VAL A 206 -16.59 -6.90 -7.27
N CYS A 207 -16.68 -5.75 -7.95
CA CYS A 207 -17.30 -4.54 -7.43
C CYS A 207 -18.75 -4.79 -6.99
N HIS A 208 -19.55 -5.50 -7.79
CA HIS A 208 -20.92 -5.86 -7.42
C HIS A 208 -20.98 -6.75 -6.16
N ASN A 209 -20.12 -7.77 -6.07
CA ASN A 209 -20.12 -8.70 -4.94
C ASN A 209 -19.65 -8.07 -3.63
N LEU A 210 -18.84 -7.02 -3.71
CA LEU A 210 -18.32 -6.28 -2.56
C LEU A 210 -19.05 -4.95 -2.33
N GLY A 211 -20.03 -4.60 -3.18
CA GLY A 211 -20.75 -3.33 -3.11
C GLY A 211 -21.46 -3.09 -1.79
N HIS A 212 -21.85 -4.15 -1.07
CA HIS A 212 -22.44 -4.01 0.28
C HIS A 212 -21.45 -3.46 1.32
N MET A 213 -20.15 -3.53 1.05
CA MET A 213 -19.10 -2.94 1.90
C MET A 213 -18.79 -1.49 1.56
N PHE A 214 -19.26 -0.97 0.42
CA PHE A 214 -18.82 0.34 -0.08
C PHE A 214 -19.07 1.50 0.89
N PRO A 215 -20.18 1.57 1.63
CA PRO A 215 -20.40 2.64 2.61
C PRO A 215 -19.42 2.60 3.81
N TYR A 216 -18.67 1.52 4.01
CA TYR A 216 -17.94 1.22 5.24
C TYR A 216 -16.41 1.25 5.03
N GLU A 217 -15.85 2.45 4.96
CA GLU A 217 -14.39 2.71 4.93
C GLU A 217 -13.86 3.01 6.34
N ASN A 218 -14.29 2.25 7.34
CA ASN A 218 -13.88 2.45 8.72
C ASN A 218 -12.45 1.91 8.94
N TRP A 219 -11.45 2.66 8.47
CA TRP A 219 -10.04 2.33 8.60
C TRP A 219 -9.62 2.23 10.06
N ILE A 220 -8.71 1.29 10.33
CA ILE A 220 -8.28 0.92 11.69
C ILE A 220 -6.81 1.31 11.82
N SER A 221 -6.42 2.03 12.88
CA SER A 221 -5.01 2.33 13.13
C SER A 221 -4.21 1.08 13.45
N TYR A 222 -2.88 1.16 13.34
CA TYR A 222 -1.98 0.10 13.79
C TYR A 222 -2.33 -0.40 15.21
N ASP A 223 -2.41 0.49 16.20
CA ASP A 223 -2.76 0.14 17.59
C ASP A 223 -4.22 -0.30 17.76
N GLY A 224 -5.13 0.10 16.86
CA GLY A 224 -6.51 -0.38 16.89
C GLY A 224 -6.65 -1.84 16.45
N TRP A 225 -5.63 -2.37 15.75
CA TRP A 225 -5.60 -3.74 15.27
C TRP A 225 -4.79 -4.68 16.16
N HIS A 226 -3.76 -4.17 16.83
CA HIS A 226 -2.80 -4.92 17.65
C HIS A 226 -3.03 -4.72 19.15
#